data_AF-A0A662PAV7-F1
#
_entry.id   AF-A0A662PAV7-F1
#
_cell.length_a   1.000
_cell.length_b   1.000
_cell.length_c   1.000
_cell.angle_alpha   90.00
_cell.angle_beta   90.00
_cell.angle_gamma   90.00
#
_symmetry.space_group_name_H-M   'P 1'
#
loop_
_entity.id
_entity.type
_entity.pdbx_description
1 polymer ?
#
loop_
_entity_poly.entity_id
_entity_poly.type
_entity_poly.pdbx_seq_one_letter_code
_entity_poly.pdbx_strand_id
1 'polypeptide(L)'
;PEKIEEASAARRIAAYFLDFFAVILVSLIYFIFPIKISGIIQQEFVITPFYILTILLVFWIYLTIFENEGGQTLGKALLDIKAVGEMNIKKAAVRNFPKAFIIPLIIDVILGRKYKTLRFIDKYAEIRVVKL
;
A
#
# COMPACT_ATOMS: atom_id res chain seq x y z
N PRO A 1 1.83 29.68 10.49
CA PRO A 1 2.36 28.38 10.01
C PRO A 1 1.73 27.23 10.79
N GLU A 2 0.80 26.51 10.15
CA GLU A 2 0.19 25.30 10.70
C GLU A 2 1.29 24.29 11.04
N LYS A 3 1.28 23.77 12.27
CA LYS A 3 2.35 22.91 12.78
C LYS A 3 2.17 21.53 12.16
N ILE A 4 2.94 21.24 11.10
CA ILE A 4 2.90 19.94 10.43
C ILE A 4 3.36 18.85 11.41
N GLU A 5 2.42 18.09 11.96
CA GLU A 5 2.69 16.99 12.88
C GLU A 5 2.90 15.69 12.10
N GLU A 6 4.00 14.97 12.38
CA GLU A 6 4.24 13.66 11.77
C GLU A 6 3.24 12.61 12.28
N ALA A 7 2.79 11.76 11.37
CA ALA A 7 1.92 10.63 11.72
C ALA A 7 2.71 9.58 12.51
N SER A 8 2.12 9.09 13.61
CA SER A 8 2.72 8.02 14.41
C SER A 8 2.88 6.74 13.59
N ALA A 9 3.89 5.93 13.93
CA ALA A 9 4.13 4.66 13.27
C ALA A 9 2.90 3.74 13.32
N ALA A 10 2.18 3.73 14.45
CA ALA A 10 0.94 2.96 14.61
C ALA A 10 -0.13 3.36 13.59
N ARG A 11 -0.41 4.66 13.39
CA ARG A 11 -1.37 5.12 12.37
C ARG A 11 -0.93 4.75 10.96
N ARG A 12 0.37 4.87 10.67
CA ARG A 12 0.93 4.51 9.36
C ARG A 12 0.82 3.02 9.05
N ILE A 13 1.03 2.17 10.06
CA ILE A 13 0.88 0.71 9.96
C ILE A 13 -0.61 0.35 9.81
N ALA A 14 -1.49 0.98 10.60
CA ALA A 14 -2.93 0.76 10.49
C ALA A 14 -3.47 1.15 9.10
N ALA A 15 -3.07 2.30 8.55
CA ALA A 15 -3.44 2.71 7.20
C ALA A 15 -3.00 1.69 6.14
N TYR A 16 -1.77 1.17 6.26
CA TYR A 16 -1.26 0.11 5.39
C TYR A 16 -2.14 -1.14 5.42
N PHE A 17 -2.53 -1.61 6.61
CA PHE A 17 -3.41 -2.78 6.72
C PHE A 17 -4.82 -2.52 6.19
N LEU A 18 -5.38 -1.33 6.43
CA LEU A 18 -6.67 -0.94 5.85
C LEU A 18 -6.63 -0.99 4.32
N ASP A 19 -5.60 -0.42 3.70
CA ASP A 19 -5.39 -0.49 2.25
C ASP A 19 -5.22 -1.93 1.75
N PHE A 20 -4.44 -2.74 2.47
CA PHE A 20 -4.20 -4.14 2.12
C PHE A 20 -5.49 -4.97 2.16
N PHE A 21 -6.28 -4.84 3.22
CA PHE A 21 -7.56 -5.54 3.34
C PHE A 21 -8.59 -5.04 2.31
N ALA A 22 -8.61 -3.74 2.00
CA ALA A 22 -9.47 -3.22 0.95
C ALA A 22 -9.17 -3.87 -0.40
N VAL A 23 -7.89 -3.95 -0.78
CA VAL A 23 -7.49 -4.57 -2.06
C VAL A 23 -7.76 -6.08 -2.05
N ILE A 24 -7.50 -6.78 -0.94
CA ILE A 24 -7.84 -8.21 -0.81
C ILE A 24 -9.34 -8.42 -1.00
N LEU A 25 -10.18 -7.63 -0.31
CA LEU A 25 -11.63 -7.78 -0.37
C LEU A 25 -12.14 -7.60 -1.81
N VAL A 26 -11.70 -6.54 -2.49
CA VAL A 26 -12.06 -6.27 -3.89
C VAL A 26 -11.57 -7.39 -4.80
N SER A 27 -10.33 -7.88 -4.58
CA SER A 27 -9.77 -8.98 -5.37
C SER A 27 -10.55 -10.28 -5.19
N LEU A 28 -10.92 -10.63 -3.95
CA LEU A 28 -11.72 -11.81 -3.66
C LEU A 28 -13.10 -11.73 -4.32
N ILE A 29 -13.75 -10.57 -4.29
CA ILE A 29 -15.02 -10.37 -5.01
C ILE A 29 -14.80 -10.59 -6.51
N TYR A 30 -13.77 -9.97 -7.09
CA TYR A 30 -13.48 -10.09 -8.52
C TYR A 30 -13.18 -11.53 -8.96
N PHE A 31 -12.43 -12.30 -8.17
CA PHE A 31 -12.07 -13.68 -8.53
C PHE A 31 -13.17 -14.70 -8.21
N ILE A 32 -13.87 -14.55 -7.08
CA ILE A 32 -14.87 -15.55 -6.62
C ILE A 32 -16.23 -15.34 -7.30
N PHE A 33 -16.63 -14.09 -7.54
CA PHE A 33 -17.98 -13.77 -8.03
C PHE A 33 -18.28 -14.32 -9.45
N PRO A 34 -17.38 -14.20 -10.45
CA PRO A 34 -17.62 -14.74 -11.79
C PRO A 34 -17.69 -16.27 -11.84
N ILE A 35 -16.91 -16.95 -10.98
CA ILE A 35 -16.87 -18.42 -10.88
C ILE A 35 -18.24 -18.94 -10.41
N LYS A 36 -18.86 -18.28 -9.42
CA LYS A 36 -20.14 -18.71 -8.85
C LYS A 36 -21.35 -18.47 -9.77
N ILE A 37 -21.38 -17.35 -10.50
CA ILE A 37 -22.53 -17.01 -11.36
C ILE A 37 -22.53 -17.79 -12.67
N SER A 38 -21.37 -18.04 -13.25
CA SER A 38 -21.30 -18.68 -14.56
C SER A 38 -21.73 -20.16 -14.53
N GLY A 39 -21.63 -20.84 -13.37
CA GLY A 39 -21.88 -22.29 -13.29
C GLY A 39 -20.89 -23.13 -14.10
N ILE A 40 -19.88 -22.50 -14.72
CA ILE A 40 -18.94 -23.10 -15.68
C ILE A 40 -17.88 -23.95 -14.97
N ILE A 41 -17.61 -23.68 -13.68
CA ILE A 41 -16.49 -24.27 -12.96
C ILE A 41 -16.99 -24.89 -11.65
N GLN A 42 -17.09 -26.22 -11.60
CA GLN A 42 -17.22 -26.99 -10.35
C GLN A 42 -15.87 -27.15 -9.62
N GLN A 43 -14.80 -26.49 -10.08
CA GLN A 43 -13.50 -26.57 -9.42
C GLN A 43 -13.49 -25.69 -8.16
N GLU A 44 -12.91 -26.25 -7.10
CA GLU A 44 -12.59 -25.49 -5.90
C GLU A 44 -11.64 -24.33 -6.25
N PHE A 45 -11.89 -23.17 -5.66
CA PHE A 45 -11.00 -22.03 -5.80
C PHE A 45 -9.69 -22.32 -5.08
N VAL A 46 -8.65 -22.67 -5.84
CA VAL A 46 -7.30 -22.89 -5.32
C VAL A 46 -6.49 -21.61 -5.45
N ILE A 47 -5.94 -21.14 -4.32
CA ILE A 47 -5.02 -20.01 -4.30
C ILE A 47 -3.67 -20.48 -4.86
N THR A 48 -3.41 -20.15 -6.11
CA THR A 48 -2.14 -20.39 -6.80
C THR A 48 -1.17 -19.21 -6.60
N PRO A 49 0.15 -19.43 -6.78
CA PRO A 49 1.13 -18.34 -6.80
C PRO A 49 0.80 -17.22 -7.80
N PHE A 50 0.15 -17.56 -8.92
CA PHE A 50 -0.31 -16.58 -9.90
C PHE A 50 -1.32 -15.58 -9.30
N TYR A 51 -2.31 -16.07 -8.54
CA TYR A 51 -3.27 -15.19 -7.87
C TYR A 51 -2.60 -14.31 -6.82
N ILE A 52 -1.67 -14.87 -6.04
CA ILE A 52 -0.93 -14.11 -5.04
C ILE A 52 -0.15 -12.97 -5.72
N LEU A 53 0.63 -13.28 -6.76
CA LEU A 53 1.39 -12.26 -7.49
C LEU A 53 0.49 -11.20 -8.12
N THR A 54 -0.68 -11.60 -8.64
CA THR A 54 -1.66 -10.66 -9.20
C THR A 54 -2.20 -9.71 -8.13
N ILE A 55 -2.56 -10.21 -6.95
CA ILE A 55 -3.05 -9.38 -5.84
C ILE A 55 -1.95 -8.41 -5.36
N LEU A 56 -0.71 -8.87 -5.23
CA LEU A 56 0.41 -8.00 -4.84
C LEU A 56 0.67 -6.91 -5.89
N LEU A 57 0.56 -7.25 -7.19
CA LEU A 57 0.70 -6.28 -8.27
C LEU A 57 -0.43 -5.24 -8.25
N VAL A 58 -1.67 -5.68 -8.08
CA VAL A 58 -2.84 -4.78 -7.95
C VAL A 58 -2.68 -3.88 -6.72
N PHE A 59 -2.24 -4.42 -5.59
CA PHE A 59 -2.00 -3.65 -4.37
C PHE A 59 -0.91 -2.59 -4.58
N TRP A 60 0.18 -2.95 -5.26
CA TRP A 60 1.23 -2.00 -5.62
C TRP A 60 0.72 -0.87 -6.54
N ILE A 61 -0.05 -1.21 -7.58
CA ILE A 61 -0.64 -0.24 -8.50
C ILE A 61 -1.61 0.70 -7.76
N TYR A 62 -2.50 0.14 -6.93
CA TYR A 62 -3.43 0.89 -6.09
C TYR A 62 -2.69 1.94 -5.25
N LEU A 63 -1.67 1.52 -4.48
CA LEU A 63 -0.89 2.44 -3.65
C LEU A 63 -0.22 3.54 -4.49
N THR A 64 0.29 3.17 -5.66
CA THR A 64 1.02 4.07 -6.57
C THR A 64 0.12 5.17 -7.14
N ILE A 65 -1.08 4.81 -7.60
CA ILE A 65 -2.04 5.77 -8.18
C ILE A 65 -2.55 6.73 -7.11
N PHE A 66 -3.05 6.21 -5.99
CA PHE A 66 -3.63 7.03 -4.94
C PHE A 66 -2.60 7.94 -4.25
N GLU A 67 -1.36 7.47 -4.06
CA GLU A 67 -0.31 8.36 -3.55
C GLU A 67 0.14 9.41 -4.57
N ASN A 68 0.08 9.12 -5.87
CA ASN A 68 0.40 10.11 -6.91
C ASN A 68 -0.67 11.22 -7.00
N GLU A 69 -1.95 10.85 -6.99
CA GLU A 69 -3.05 11.81 -7.24
C GLU A 69 -3.37 12.70 -6.04
N GLY A 70 -3.07 12.27 -4.82
CA GLY A 70 -3.39 13.07 -3.64
C GLY A 70 -2.52 12.82 -2.41
N GLY A 71 -1.47 12.00 -2.51
CA GLY A 71 -0.68 11.56 -1.35
C GLY A 71 -1.47 10.69 -0.35
N GLN A 72 -2.71 10.34 -0.67
CA GLN A 72 -3.68 9.79 0.26
C GLN A 72 -4.38 8.59 -0.37
N THR A 73 -4.23 7.44 0.28
CA THR A 73 -4.93 6.19 -0.01
C THR A 73 -6.18 6.11 0.86
N LEU A 74 -7.09 5.17 0.60
CA LEU A 74 -8.30 5.00 1.42
C LEU A 74 -7.97 4.79 2.90
N GLY A 75 -7.02 3.91 3.22
CA GLY A 75 -6.62 3.65 4.60
C GLY A 75 -6.00 4.87 5.28
N LYS A 76 -5.34 5.75 4.53
CA LYS A 76 -4.82 7.02 5.06
C LYS A 76 -5.90 8.07 5.25
N ALA A 77 -6.87 8.13 4.34
CA ALA A 77 -8.03 9.01 4.47
C ALA A 77 -8.85 8.66 5.72
N LEU A 78 -9.06 7.37 5.99
CA LEU A 78 -9.77 6.89 7.18
C LEU A 78 -9.06 7.20 8.51
N LEU A 79 -7.77 7.53 8.49
CA LEU A 79 -6.96 7.80 9.67
C LEU A 79 -6.43 9.24 9.74
N ASP A 80 -6.96 10.12 8.90
CA ASP A 80 -6.58 11.53 8.80
C ASP A 80 -5.07 11.73 8.68
N ILE A 81 -4.44 10.97 7.77
CA ILE A 81 -3.02 11.14 7.45
C ILE A 81 -2.81 11.27 5.94
N LYS A 82 -1.70 11.90 5.55
CA LYS A 82 -1.36 12.13 4.14
C LYS A 82 0.14 12.08 3.91
N ALA A 83 0.56 11.56 2.75
CA ALA A 83 1.93 11.69 2.28
C ALA A 83 2.12 13.06 1.62
N VAL A 84 3.13 13.81 2.07
CA VAL A 84 3.45 15.16 1.61
C VAL A 84 4.90 15.22 1.16
N GLY A 85 5.12 15.82 -0.01
CA GLY A 85 6.39 15.98 -0.69
C GLY A 85 6.18 16.03 -2.20
N GLU A 86 7.23 16.31 -2.96
CA GLU A 86 7.15 16.27 -4.42
C GLU A 86 6.95 14.82 -4.89
N MET A 87 5.72 14.51 -5.28
CA MET A 87 5.30 13.18 -5.72
C MET A 87 4.99 13.18 -7.20
N ASN A 88 5.52 12.18 -7.90
CA ASN A 88 5.12 11.82 -9.26
C ASN A 88 4.94 10.29 -9.32
N ILE A 89 4.36 9.81 -10.42
CA ILE A 89 3.99 8.40 -10.55
C ILE A 89 5.18 7.45 -10.40
N LYS A 90 6.36 7.83 -10.93
CA LYS A 90 7.59 7.03 -10.83
C LYS A 90 8.08 6.96 -9.39
N LYS A 91 8.07 8.10 -8.69
CA LYS A 91 8.46 8.20 -7.28
C LYS A 91 7.50 7.42 -6.39
N ALA A 92 6.19 7.52 -6.63
CA ALA A 92 5.16 6.76 -5.94
C ALA A 92 5.34 5.25 -6.15
N ALA A 93 5.63 4.82 -7.39
CA ALA A 93 5.86 3.43 -7.74
C ALA A 93 7.06 2.83 -6.96
N VAL A 94 8.21 3.50 -7.01
CA VAL A 94 9.41 3.08 -6.26
C VAL A 94 9.13 3.08 -4.76
N ARG A 95 8.42 4.10 -4.26
CA ARG A 95 8.12 4.24 -2.84
C ARG A 95 7.25 3.11 -2.29
N ASN A 96 6.29 2.68 -3.08
CA ASN A 96 5.31 1.67 -2.71
C ASN A 96 5.76 0.25 -3.06
N PHE A 97 6.79 0.08 -3.89
CA PHE A 97 7.28 -1.24 -4.27
C PHE A 97 7.60 -2.13 -3.06
N PRO A 98 8.35 -1.68 -2.03
CA PRO A 98 8.58 -2.53 -0.88
C PRO A 98 7.32 -2.88 -0.10
N LYS A 99 6.30 -2.03 -0.10
CA LYS A 99 5.05 -2.31 0.64
C LYS A 99 4.31 -3.52 0.09
N ALA A 100 4.45 -3.81 -1.20
CA ALA A 100 3.77 -4.93 -1.83
C ALA A 100 4.51 -6.26 -1.68
N PHE A 101 5.79 -6.26 -1.31
CA PHE A 101 6.61 -7.47 -1.25
C PHE A 101 7.32 -7.57 0.10
N ILE A 102 7.09 -8.67 0.83
CA ILE A 102 7.55 -8.86 2.21
C ILE A 102 9.08 -8.70 2.33
N ILE A 103 9.85 -9.35 1.44
CA ILE A 103 11.32 -9.31 1.50
C ILE A 103 11.84 -7.86 1.31
N PRO A 104 11.47 -7.15 0.23
CA PRO A 104 11.74 -5.72 0.09
C PRO A 104 11.29 -4.87 1.29
N LEU A 105 10.11 -5.11 1.86
CA LEU A 105 9.59 -4.35 3.01
C LEU A 105 10.51 -4.46 4.23
N ILE A 106 10.94 -5.69 4.53
CA ILE A 106 11.82 -5.98 5.67
C ILE A 106 13.14 -5.22 5.50
N ILE A 107 13.75 -5.29 4.30
CA ILE A 107 15.00 -4.58 3.99
C ILE A 107 14.82 -3.07 4.18
N ASP A 108 13.73 -2.50 3.64
CA ASP A 108 13.44 -1.07 3.71
C ASP A 108 13.27 -0.57 5.16
N VAL A 109 12.60 -1.34 6.03
CA VAL A 109 12.44 -1.01 7.45
C VAL A 109 13.76 -1.14 8.22
N ILE A 110 14.54 -2.21 7.97
CA ILE A 110 15.85 -2.40 8.61
C ILE A 110 16.79 -1.24 8.25
N LEU A 111 16.86 -0.88 6.97
CA LEU A 111 17.63 0.29 6.52
C LEU A 111 17.07 1.58 7.12
N GLY A 112 15.75 1.73 7.20
CA GLY A 112 15.10 2.89 7.81
C GLY A 112 15.59 3.15 9.23
N ARG A 113 15.63 2.10 10.06
CA ARG A 113 16.11 2.16 11.45
C ARG A 113 17.56 2.65 11.53
N LYS A 114 18.45 2.19 10.65
CA LYS A 114 19.84 2.66 10.56
C LYS A 114 19.93 4.18 10.33
N TYR A 115 18.96 4.73 9.60
CA TYR A 115 18.89 6.16 9.28
C TYR A 115 17.93 6.97 10.18
N LYS A 116 17.49 6.41 11.32
CA LYS A 116 16.54 7.03 12.27
C LYS A 116 15.20 7.43 11.63
N THR A 117 14.72 6.63 10.69
CA THR A 117 13.43 6.80 10.00
C THR A 117 12.64 5.50 10.04
N LEU A 118 11.31 5.55 9.84
CA LEU A 118 10.50 4.32 9.82
C LEU A 118 10.84 3.43 8.62
N ARG A 119 11.07 4.04 7.45
CA ARG A 119 11.41 3.38 6.19
C ARG A 119 12.49 4.18 5.49
N PHE A 120 13.48 3.49 4.96
CA PHE A 120 14.58 4.12 4.22
C PHE A 120 14.10 4.83 2.96
N ILE A 121 13.17 4.21 2.24
CA ILE A 121 12.65 4.76 0.98
C ILE A 121 11.88 6.07 1.20
N ASP A 122 11.21 6.26 2.34
CA ASP A 122 10.57 7.54 2.65
C ASP A 122 11.59 8.68 2.74
N LYS A 123 12.76 8.39 3.35
CA LYS A 123 13.89 9.33 3.43
C LYS A 123 14.47 9.62 2.05
N TYR A 124 14.71 8.57 1.26
CA TYR A 124 15.26 8.71 -0.10
C TYR A 124 14.32 9.48 -1.04
N ALA A 125 13.01 9.27 -0.91
CA ALA A 125 12.01 9.96 -1.71
C ALA A 125 11.64 11.35 -1.16
N GLU A 126 12.19 11.77 -0.01
CA GLU A 126 11.85 13.02 0.68
C GLU A 126 10.33 13.17 0.95
N ILE A 127 9.67 12.04 1.24
CA ILE A 127 8.23 11.99 1.51
C ILE A 127 8.00 11.86 3.00
N ARG A 128 7.23 12.78 3.57
CA ARG A 128 6.78 12.73 4.96
C ARG A 128 5.33 12.27 5.01
N VAL A 129 4.95 11.58 6.08
CA VAL A 129 3.55 11.25 6.34
C VAL A 129 3.10 12.08 7.54
N VAL A 130 2.13 12.93 7.32
CA VAL A 130 1.67 13.95 8.28
C VAL A 130 0.23 13.68 8.67
N LYS A 131 -0.17 14.14 9.85
CA LYS A 131 -1.59 14.20 10.22
C LYS A 131 -2.25 15.37 9.48
N LEU A 132 -3.50 15.15 9.09
CA LEU A 132 -4.41 16.18 8.58
C LEU A 132 -5.19 16.82 9.72
#